data_AF-W4L6S6-F1
#
_entry.id   AF-W4L6S6-F1
#
_cell.length_a   1.000
_cell.length_b   1.000
_cell.length_c   1.000
_cell.angle_alpha   90.00
_cell.angle_beta   90.00
_cell.angle_gamma   90.00
#
_symmetry.space_group_name_H-M   'P 1'
#
loop_
_entity.id
_entity.type
_entity.pdbx_description
1 polymer ?
#
loop_
_entity_poly.entity_id
_entity_poly.type
_entity_poly.pdbx_seq_one_letter_code
_entity_poly.pdbx_strand_id
1 'polypeptide(L)' 'MWNGERSFGPGEVVSFMPHELHTVVNETDQVTVSLHIYGRHLNYTGRSQFDIENNAEKPFIMK' A
#
# COMPACT_ATOMS: atom_id res chain seq x y z
N MET A 1 20.79 7.06 -5.77
CA MET A 1 19.97 7.30 -4.56
C MET A 1 18.81 6.33 -4.64
N TRP A 2 18.61 5.49 -3.62
CA TRP A 2 17.50 4.53 -3.59
C TRP A 2 16.23 5.28 -3.15
N ASN A 3 15.16 5.15 -3.91
CA ASN A 3 13.88 5.86 -3.76
C ASN A 3 12.84 5.07 -2.95
N GLY A 4 13.20 3.92 -2.37
CA GLY A 4 12.25 3.07 -1.64
C GLY A 4 11.55 2.02 -2.52
N GLU A 5 11.77 2.04 -3.83
CA GLU A 5 11.10 1.18 -4.80
C GLU A 5 11.67 -0.23 -4.80
N ARG A 6 10.78 -1.22 -4.85
CA ARG A 6 11.12 -2.64 -4.94
C ARG A 6 9.98 -3.47 -5.53
N SER A 7 10.32 -4.33 -6.48
CA SER A 7 9.43 -5.39 -6.97
C SER A 7 9.45 -6.59 -6.04
N PHE A 8 8.30 -7.23 -5.85
CA PHE A 8 8.16 -8.43 -5.02
C PHE A 8 7.56 -9.58 -5.84
N GLY A 9 8.23 -10.72 -5.83
CA GLY A 9 7.80 -11.95 -6.49
C GLY A 9 7.09 -12.94 -5.56
N PRO A 10 6.65 -14.08 -6.10
CA PRO A 10 6.01 -15.14 -5.32
C PRO A 10 6.89 -15.61 -4.15
N GLY A 11 6.31 -15.63 -2.94
CA GLY A 11 6.99 -16.07 -1.71
C GLY A 11 7.77 -14.98 -0.99
N GLU A 12 7.99 -13.81 -1.60
CA GLU A 12 8.59 -12.68 -0.91
C GLU A 12 7.57 -11.98 -0.01
N VAL A 13 8.07 -11.40 1.09
CA VAL A 13 7.26 -10.73 2.11
C VAL A 13 7.83 -9.35 2.38
N VAL A 14 6.93 -8.37 2.53
CA VAL A 14 7.25 -7.02 2.97
C VAL A 14 6.33 -6.63 4.12
N SER A 15 6.84 -5.82 5.03
CA SER A 15 6.10 -5.24 6.15
C SER A 15 6.29 -3.73 6.15
N PHE A 16 5.25 -3.02 6.57
CA PHE A 16 5.27 -1.56 6.66
C PHE A 16 5.07 -1.11 8.11
N MET A 17 5.78 -0.06 8.50
CA MET A 17 5.61 0.59 9.79
C MET A 17 4.34 1.44 9.81
N PRO A 18 3.75 1.73 10.98
CA PRO A 18 2.45 2.43 11.07
C PRO A 18 2.37 3.80 10.41
N HIS A 19 3.51 4.47 10.20
CA HIS A 19 3.58 5.83 9.63
C HIS A 19 4.14 5.84 8.19
N GLU A 20 4.33 4.66 7.59
CA GLU A 20 4.82 4.56 6.22
C GLU A 20 3.70 4.72 5.21
N LEU A 21 3.97 5.54 4.20
CA LEU A 21 3.15 5.69 3.01
C LEU A 21 3.76 4.87 1.90
N HIS A 22 2.94 4.10 1.19
CA HIS A 22 3.38 3.31 0.05
C HIS A 22 2.31 3.26 -1.04
N THR A 23 2.76 2.96 -2.25
CA THR A 23 1.90 2.66 -3.39
C THR A 23 2.29 1.28 -3.90
N VAL A 24 1.30 0.47 -4.28
CA VAL A 24 1.52 -0.83 -4.92
C VAL A 24 1.00 -0.72 -6.34
N VAL A 25 1.85 -1.07 -7.31
CA VAL A 25 1.53 -1.06 -8.74
C VAL A 25 1.83 -2.44 -9.31
N ASN A 26 0.92 -2.98 -10.13
CA ASN A 26 1.22 -4.12 -10.97
C ASN A 26 1.78 -3.62 -12.30
N GLU A 27 3.08 -3.81 -12.52
CA GLU A 27 3.77 -3.38 -13.75
C GLU A 27 3.71 -4.43 -14.87
N THR A 28 3.01 -5.54 -14.64
CA THR A 28 2.88 -6.63 -15.61
C THR A 28 1.57 -6.54 -16.40
N ASP A 29 1.52 -7.22 -17.54
CA ASP A 29 0.31 -7.42 -18.34
C ASP A 29 -0.56 -8.59 -17.84
N GLN A 30 -0.13 -9.25 -16.76
CA GLN A 30 -0.80 -10.40 -16.18
C GLN A 30 -1.53 -10.04 -14.89
N VAL A 31 -2.55 -10.83 -14.56
CA VAL A 31 -3.20 -10.76 -13.26
C VAL A 31 -2.22 -11.24 -12.19
N THR A 32 -1.90 -10.35 -11.25
CA THR A 32 -1.01 -10.63 -10.11
C THR A 32 -1.79 -10.48 -8.81
N VAL A 33 -1.54 -11.38 -7.85
CA VAL A 33 -2.26 -11.41 -6.55
C VAL A 33 -1.26 -11.43 -5.41
N SER A 34 -1.51 -10.60 -4.40
CA SER A 34 -0.81 -10.57 -3.12
C SER A 34 -1.77 -10.87 -1.96
N LEU A 35 -1.26 -11.48 -0.90
CA LEU A 35 -2.01 -11.68 0.35
C LEU A 35 -1.58 -10.63 1.38
N HIS A 36 -2.55 -9.82 1.86
CA HIS A 36 -2.30 -8.80 2.87
C HIS A 36 -2.86 -9.23 4.22
N ILE A 37 -2.02 -9.18 5.25
CA ILE A 37 -2.43 -9.45 6.64
C ILE A 37 -2.29 -8.15 7.43
N TYR A 38 -3.38 -7.76 8.09
CA TYR A 38 -3.41 -6.59 8.96
C TYR A 38 -3.79 -7.01 10.38
N GLY A 39 -3.13 -6.43 11.38
CA GLY A 39 -3.40 -6.73 12.79
C GLY A 39 -4.73 -6.18 13.32
N ARG A 40 -5.46 -5.39 12.51
CA ARG A 40 -6.79 -4.83 12.82
C ARG A 40 -7.64 -4.79 11.56
N HIS A 41 -8.95 -4.75 11.75
CA HIS A 41 -9.89 -4.56 10.65
C HIS A 41 -9.68 -3.16 10.03
N LEU A 42 -9.42 -3.12 8.71
CA LEU A 42 -8.94 -1.92 8.01
C LEU A 42 -9.86 -0.70 8.17
N ASN A 43 -11.17 -0.88 8.18
CA ASN A 43 -12.11 0.24 8.29
C ASN A 43 -12.15 0.90 9.68
N TYR A 44 -11.46 0.34 10.69
CA TYR A 44 -11.38 0.88 12.05
C TYR A 44 -9.96 1.30 12.44
N THR A 45 -9.14 1.67 11.44
CA THR A 45 -7.75 2.07 11.65
C THR A 45 -7.51 3.56 11.41
N GLY A 46 -8.52 4.33 10.98
CA GLY A 46 -8.38 5.76 10.70
C GLY A 46 -7.44 6.04 9.52
N ARG A 47 -7.46 5.19 8.50
CA ARG A 47 -6.57 5.28 7.33
C ARG A 47 -6.91 6.49 6.46
N SER A 48 -5.88 6.93 5.75
CA SER A 48 -5.95 7.98 4.76
C SER A 48 -5.40 7.52 3.41
N GLN A 49 -5.88 8.13 2.34
CA GLN A 49 -5.28 8.12 1.02
C GLN A 49 -4.80 9.53 0.70
N PHE A 50 -3.66 9.62 0.03
CA PHE A 50 -3.01 10.89 -0.27
C PHE A 50 -3.09 11.19 -1.76
N ASP A 51 -3.53 12.40 -2.08
CA ASP A 51 -3.58 12.98 -3.41
C ASP A 51 -2.32 13.82 -3.59
N ILE A 52 -1.33 13.26 -4.31
CA ILE A 52 0.00 13.86 -4.44
C ILE A 52 -0.06 15.14 -5.27
N GLU A 53 -0.86 15.17 -6.33
CA GLU A 53 -1.00 16.31 -7.24
C GLU A 53 -1.52 17.56 -6.51
N ASN A 54 -2.47 17.36 -5.58
CA ASN A 54 -3.07 18.45 -4.83
C ASN A 54 -2.51 18.59 -3.40
N ASN A 55 -1.52 17.77 -3.03
CA ASN A 55 -0.97 17.69 -1.68
C ASN A 55 -2.05 17.60 -0.58
N ALA A 56 -3.01 16.68 -0.75
CA ALA A 56 -4.18 16.55 0.12
C ALA A 56 -4.31 15.16 0.74
N GLU A 57 -4.61 15.12 2.04
CA GLU A 57 -4.97 13.90 2.78
C GLU A 57 -6.49 13.72 2.79
N LYS A 58 -6.97 12.51 2.51
CA LYS A 58 -8.40 12.16 2.51
C LYS A 58 -8.63 10.91 3.34
N PRO A 59 -9.63 10.88 4.24
CA PRO A 59 -10.02 9.66 4.94
C PRO A 59 -10.37 8.54 3.95
N PHE A 60 -9.95 7.30 4.27
CA PHE A 60 -10.15 6.16 3.39
C PHE A 60 -10.78 4.98 4.13
N ILE A 61 -11.94 4.55 3.62
CA ILE A 61 -12.67 3.37 4.07
C ILE A 61 -12.74 2.41 2.88
N MET A 62 -12.36 1.15 3.10
CA MET A 62 -12.46 0.13 2.05
C MET A 62 -13.93 -0.25 1.83
N LYS A 63 -14.31 -0.37 0.56
CA LYS A 63 -15.62 -0.86 0.12
C LYS A 63 -15.64 -2.38 0.03
#